data_AF-A0A1D6H0C7-F1
#
_entry.id   AF-A0A1D6H0C7-F1
#
_cell.length_a   1.000
_cell.length_b   1.000
_cell.length_c   1.000
_cell.angle_alpha   90.00
_cell.angle_beta   90.00
_cell.angle_gamma   90.00
#
_symmetry.space_group_name_H-M   'P 1'
#
loop_
_entity.id
_entity.type
_entity.pdbx_description
1 polymer ?
#
loop_
_entity_poly.entity_id
_entity_poly.type
_entity_poly.pdbx_seq_one_letter_code
_entity_poly.pdbx_strand_id
1 'polypeptide(L)'
;MASPPPVATAGPHSVFVYGTLMEEEVVRVLLGRAPPSSSPALLPDHRRFSLRGRVYPAILPARAHAVSGKEWRKVHLKYYLEMTREFMLELGQF
;
A
#
# COMPACT_ATOMS: atom_id res chain seq x y z
N MET A 1 10.28 -25.99 -21.19
CA MET A 1 8.86 -25.80 -20.79
C MET A 1 8.87 -25.28 -19.36
N ALA A 2 8.91 -23.96 -19.16
CA ALA A 2 8.88 -23.38 -17.81
C ALA A 2 7.42 -23.38 -17.34
N SER A 3 7.14 -24.05 -16.21
CA SER A 3 5.81 -24.06 -15.61
C SER A 3 5.33 -22.63 -15.38
N PRO A 4 4.08 -22.29 -15.75
CA PRO A 4 3.52 -20.99 -15.41
C PRO A 4 3.49 -20.85 -13.88
N PRO A 5 3.83 -19.68 -13.32
CA PRO A 5 3.73 -19.44 -11.89
C PRO A 5 2.27 -19.70 -11.45
N PRO A 6 2.05 -20.25 -10.24
CA PRO A 6 0.70 -20.52 -9.76
C PRO A 6 -0.11 -19.22 -9.81
N VAL A 7 -1.19 -19.23 -10.60
CA VAL A 7 -2.21 -18.19 -10.59
C VAL A 7 -2.67 -18.09 -9.14
N ALA A 8 -2.31 -16.98 -8.48
CA ALA A 8 -2.68 -16.73 -7.10
C ALA A 8 -4.22 -16.68 -7.03
N THR A 9 -4.80 -17.79 -6.58
CA THR A 9 -6.20 -17.88 -6.16
C THR A 9 -6.54 -16.66 -5.31
N ALA A 10 -7.61 -15.96 -5.67
CA ALA A 10 -8.10 -14.74 -5.04
C ALA A 10 -8.54 -14.99 -3.59
N GLY A 11 -7.56 -15.18 -2.71
CA GLY A 11 -7.71 -15.07 -1.28
C GLY A 11 -7.79 -13.59 -0.87
N PRO A 12 -8.15 -13.31 0.39
CA PRO A 12 -8.10 -11.97 0.94
C PRO A 12 -6.74 -11.30 0.65
N HIS A 13 -6.76 -10.16 -0.06
CA HIS A 13 -5.54 -9.45 -0.41
C HIS A 13 -4.92 -8.81 0.84
N SER A 14 -3.61 -8.97 0.98
CA SER A 14 -2.80 -8.20 1.91
C SER A 14 -2.18 -6.99 1.21
N VAL A 15 -2.25 -5.83 1.84
CA VAL A 15 -1.67 -4.59 1.32
C VAL A 15 -0.71 -4.03 2.36
N PHE A 16 0.53 -3.75 1.93
CA PHE A 16 1.48 -3.02 2.76
C PHE A 16 1.26 -1.51 2.57
N VAL A 17 1.05 -0.80 3.67
CA VAL A 17 0.86 0.65 3.70
C VAL A 17 1.91 1.32 4.57
N TYR A 18 2.18 2.58 4.27
CA TYR A 18 3.11 3.43 4.99
C TYR A 18 2.56 4.86 5.09
N GLY A 19 3.18 5.68 5.93
CA GLY A 19 2.83 7.09 6.06
C GLY A 19 1.41 7.29 6.60
N THR A 20 0.64 8.20 5.99
CA THR A 20 -0.69 8.60 6.48
C THR A 20 -1.70 7.46 6.47
N LEU A 21 -1.58 6.52 5.53
CA LEU A 21 -2.40 5.31 5.51
C LEU A 21 -2.09 4.35 6.67
N MET A 22 -1.16 4.65 7.58
CA MET A 22 -0.99 3.85 8.80
C MET A 22 -2.02 4.23 9.90
N GLU A 23 -2.66 5.39 9.80
CA GLU A 23 -3.61 5.91 10.80
C GLU A 23 -5.04 5.52 10.47
N GLU A 24 -5.68 4.76 11.36
CA GLU A 24 -7.01 4.17 11.11
C GLU A 24 -8.09 5.21 10.82
N GLU A 25 -8.06 6.36 11.50
CA GLU A 25 -9.01 7.45 11.28
C GLU A 25 -8.93 8.00 9.86
N VAL A 26 -7.72 8.12 9.30
CA VAL A 26 -7.54 8.57 7.91
C VAL A 26 -8.13 7.54 6.94
N VAL A 27 -7.93 6.25 7.20
CA VAL A 27 -8.52 5.17 6.39
C VAL A 27 -10.03 5.22 6.43
N ARG A 28 -10.60 5.41 7.62
CA ARG A 28 -12.04 5.47 7.82
C ARG A 28 -12.67 6.63 7.06
N VAL A 29 -12.00 7.78 7.03
CA VAL A 29 -12.44 8.94 6.24
C VAL A 29 -12.31 8.67 4.73
N LEU A 30 -11.20 8.09 4.27
CA LEU A 30 -10.96 7.86 2.83
C LEU A 30 -11.81 6.73 2.24
N LEU A 31 -11.99 5.63 2.97
CA LEU A 31 -12.68 4.42 2.49
C LEU A 31 -14.10 4.28 3.05
N GLY A 32 -14.52 5.17 3.95
CA GLY A 32 -15.78 5.05 4.71
C GLY A 32 -15.80 3.91 5.74
N ARG A 33 -14.69 3.17 5.88
CA ARG A 33 -14.56 2.02 6.80
C ARG A 33 -13.09 1.78 7.19
N ALA A 34 -12.89 1.25 8.39
CA ALA A 34 -11.57 0.81 8.84
C ALA A 34 -11.18 -0.55 8.23
N PRO A 35 -9.87 -0.84 8.06
CA PRO A 35 -9.43 -2.17 7.67
C PRO A 35 -9.84 -3.19 8.74
N PRO A 36 -10.31 -4.39 8.36
CA PRO A 36 -10.76 -5.39 9.32
C PRO A 36 -9.61 -5.97 10.18
N SER A 37 -8.36 -5.88 9.71
CA SER A 37 -7.18 -6.29 10.47
C SER A 37 -5.97 -5.52 9.99
N SER A 38 -5.32 -4.79 10.91
CA SER A 38 -4.02 -4.15 10.67
C SER A 38 -2.99 -4.69 11.65
N SER A 39 -1.76 -4.89 11.17
CA SER A 39 -0.62 -5.28 12.01
C SER A 39 0.65 -4.55 11.58
N PRO A 40 1.58 -4.25 12.50
CA PRO A 40 2.90 -3.74 12.13
C PRO A 40 3.58 -4.68 11.15
N ALA A 41 4.20 -4.13 10.11
CA ALA A 41 4.88 -4.89 9.08
C ALA A 41 6.20 -4.23 8.67
N LEU A 42 7.11 -5.03 8.15
CA LEU A 42 8.39 -4.60 7.60
C LEU A 42 8.49 -5.10 6.17
N LEU A 43 8.74 -4.18 5.24
CA LEU A 43 8.98 -4.49 3.84
C LEU A 43 10.49 -4.58 3.60
N PRO A 44 11.07 -5.79 3.45
CA PRO A 44 12.49 -5.98 3.23
C PRO A 44 12.90 -5.56 1.82
N ASP A 45 14.19 -5.24 1.64
CA ASP A 45 14.81 -4.82 0.37
C ASP A 45 14.15 -3.60 -0.30
N HIS A 46 13.58 -2.72 0.51
CA HIS A 46 12.95 -1.48 0.06
C HIS A 46 13.41 -0.30 0.92
N ARG A 47 13.38 0.89 0.34
CA ARG A 47 13.68 2.15 1.03
C ARG A 47 12.71 3.25 0.63
N ARG A 48 12.40 4.14 1.57
CA ARG A 48 11.64 5.37 1.33
C ARG A 48 12.56 6.44 0.75
N PHE A 49 12.13 7.05 -0.35
CA PHE A 49 12.81 8.15 -1.03
C PHE A 49 11.90 9.37 -1.06
N SER A 50 12.42 10.51 -0.58
CA SER A 50 11.72 11.78 -0.73
C SER A 50 11.83 12.23 -2.19
N LEU A 51 10.68 12.44 -2.83
CA LEU A 51 10.62 12.94 -4.19
C LEU A 51 10.67 14.47 -4.17
N ARG A 52 11.52 15.09 -4.99
CA ARG A 52 11.60 16.56 -5.08
C ARG A 52 10.27 17.14 -5.56
N GLY A 53 9.80 18.18 -4.86
CA GLY A 53 8.53 18.85 -5.17
C GLY A 53 7.29 18.03 -4.80
N ARG A 54 7.44 16.90 -4.09
CA ARG A 54 6.33 16.06 -3.70
C ARG A 54 6.37 15.77 -2.21
N VAL A 55 5.21 15.91 -1.56
CA VAL A 55 5.05 15.70 -0.12
C VAL A 55 5.10 14.20 0.24
N TYR A 56 4.71 13.33 -0.69
CA TYR A 56 4.66 11.90 -0.48
C TYR A 56 5.98 11.23 -0.92
N PRO A 57 6.62 10.44 -0.05
CA PRO A 57 7.82 9.70 -0.42
C PRO A 57 7.48 8.49 -1.28
N ALA A 58 8.34 8.13 -2.23
CA ALA A 58 8.23 6.89 -2.97
C ALA A 58 8.91 5.74 -2.22
N ILE A 59 8.39 4.53 -2.36
CA ILE A 59 9.10 3.31 -1.97
C ILE A 59 9.73 2.73 -3.22
N LEU A 60 11.05 2.56 -3.20
CA LEU A 60 11.78 1.93 -4.29
C LEU A 60 12.58 0.73 -3.76
N PRO A 61 12.83 -0.29 -4.59
CA PRO A 61 13.70 -1.39 -4.25
C PRO A 61 15.10 -0.89 -3.87
N ALA A 62 15.59 -1.30 -2.71
CA ALA A 62 16.90 -0.96 -2.19
C ALA A 62 17.39 -2.09 -1.27
N ARG A 63 18.39 -2.84 -1.74
CA ARG A 63 18.95 -3.99 -1.03
C ARG A 63 19.44 -3.60 0.36
N ALA A 64 19.30 -4.50 1.33
CA ALA A 64 19.74 -4.31 2.73
C ALA A 64 19.07 -3.14 3.47
N HIS A 65 17.96 -2.61 2.94
CA HIS A 65 17.09 -1.68 3.65
C HIS A 65 15.74 -2.34 3.92
N ALA A 66 15.06 -1.85 4.94
CA ALA A 66 13.69 -2.25 5.21
C ALA A 66 12.83 -1.01 5.50
N VAL A 67 11.58 -1.05 5.06
CA VAL A 67 10.59 -0.02 5.36
C VAL A 67 9.63 -0.54 6.41
N SER A 68 9.60 0.09 7.58
CA SER A 68 8.56 -0.17 8.57
C SER A 68 7.21 0.38 8.07
N GLY A 69 6.11 -0.28 8.38
CA GLY A 69 4.78 0.13 7.96
C GLY A 69 3.71 -0.67 8.67
N LYS A 70 2.53 -0.75 8.06
CA LYS A 70 1.46 -1.66 8.48
C LYS A 70 1.05 -2.55 7.31
N GLU A 71 0.71 -3.78 7.61
CA GLU A 71 0.02 -4.65 6.68
C GLU A 71 -1.47 -4.63 7.02
N TRP A 72 -2.29 -4.39 6.00
CA TRP A 72 -3.73 -4.61 6.09
C TRP A 72 -4.07 -5.94 5.45
N ARG A 73 -4.79 -6.78 6.18
CA ARG A 73 -5.23 -8.09 5.71
C ARG A 73 -6.72 -8.07 5.39
N LYS A 74 -7.13 -8.93 4.47
CA LYS A 74 -8.53 -9.06 4.03
C LYS A 74 -9.09 -7.75 3.47
N VAL A 75 -8.25 -6.99 2.77
CA VAL A 75 -8.68 -5.78 2.06
C VAL A 75 -9.36 -6.21 0.77
N HIS A 76 -10.54 -5.66 0.52
CA HIS A 76 -11.19 -5.84 -0.77
C HIS A 76 -10.52 -4.90 -1.78
N LEU A 77 -9.58 -5.45 -2.55
CA LEU A 77 -8.61 -4.72 -3.39
C LEU A 77 -9.25 -3.66 -4.31
N LYS A 78 -10.47 -3.91 -4.80
CA LYS A 78 -11.24 -2.94 -5.62
C LYS A 78 -11.33 -1.55 -4.98
N TYR A 79 -11.70 -1.47 -3.70
CA TYR A 79 -11.86 -0.18 -3.00
C TYR A 79 -10.54 0.55 -2.80
N TYR A 80 -9.46 -0.21 -2.57
CA TYR A 80 -8.14 0.37 -2.43
C TYR A 80 -7.64 0.96 -3.76
N LEU A 81 -7.85 0.24 -4.87
CA LEU A 81 -7.47 0.71 -6.20
C LEU A 81 -8.29 1.92 -6.65
N GLU A 82 -9.61 1.92 -6.40
CA GLU A 82 -10.48 3.08 -6.66
C GLU A 82 -10.04 4.29 -5.84
N MET A 83 -9.86 4.16 -4.52
CA MET A 83 -9.36 5.23 -3.66
C MET A 83 -7.99 5.75 -4.12
N THR A 84 -7.05 4.84 -4.44
CA THR A 84 -5.71 5.26 -4.88
C THR A 84 -5.79 6.01 -6.22
N ARG A 85 -6.67 5.58 -7.11
CA ARG A 85 -6.89 6.24 -8.40
C ARG A 85 -7.53 7.63 -8.20
N GLU A 86 -8.58 7.73 -7.41
CA GLU A 86 -9.23 9.01 -7.08
C GLU A 86 -8.24 9.99 -6.44
N PHE A 87 -7.44 9.53 -5.48
CA PHE A 87 -6.41 10.35 -4.85
C PHE A 87 -5.32 10.81 -5.85
N MET A 88 -4.86 9.94 -6.74
CA MET A 88 -3.91 10.32 -7.79
C MET A 88 -4.52 11.31 -8.80
N LEU A 89 -5.81 11.20 -9.10
CA LEU A 89 -6.56 12.14 -9.95
C LEU A 89 -6.69 13.52 -9.30
N GLU A 90 -7.05 13.59 -8.02
CA GLU A 90 -7.13 14.84 -7.27
C GLU A 90 -5.79 15.57 -7.21
N LEU A 91 -4.70 14.81 -7.09
CA LEU A 91 -3.35 15.39 -7.05
C LEU A 91 -2.79 15.73 -8.44
N GLY A 92 -3.53 15.49 -9.53
CA GLY A 92 -3.12 15.80 -10.90
C GLY A 92 -1.84 15.07 -11.34
N GLN A 93 -1.64 13.83 -10.89
CA GLN A 93 -0.41 13.07 -11.10
C GLN A 93 -0.61 12.04 -12.20
N PHE A 94 -0.35 12.46 -13.43
CA PHE A 94 -0.18 11.57 -14.58
C PHE A 94 1.27 11.62 -15.08
#